data_AF-A0A812HFT8-F1
#
_entry.id   AF-A0A812HFT8-F1
#
_cell.length_a   1.000
_cell.length_b   1.000
_cell.length_c   1.000
_cell.angle_alpha   90.00
_cell.angle_beta   90.00
_cell.angle_gamma   90.00
#
_symmetry.space_group_name_H-M   'P 1'
#
loop_
_entity.id
_entity.type
_entity.pdbx_description
1 polymer ?
#
loop_
_entity_poly.entity_id
_entity_poly.type
_entity_poly.pdbx_seq_one_letter_code
_entity_poly.pdbx_strand_id
1 'polypeptide(L)'
;MFTEALMLGYFPDMPIHMMFVFLLDIPVMTFFLVFFFGQHLTCGDWGPRFWLDRLCVDQTDETTKSEGIAGLPTIVANSFRMLVLWDKSYFERLWCNFELSIFVKSHGLQNLRLMPLWLTPWLLTTMLFSYCSARLLAIFTQFADPGDAVKLVGGDTNALAVGLQRLREYALDGQVVLLFCLPPIMVGVVSFQKNKKLDGHRNMLESHGLLRCATCPKCAETTLKPQVQAQVARLFDGLDDPVIVVPIEVVREEEEQELIDSSLTFSARLALRSVTGLAKHDDCLEEFNKYVQGPMRDAVVADLGEVTDIPYAVCVLAMLPWTLSFAPFAWIGRPELHALGYRSDFEYFAVMWTEFLFFMLVCPAVYPCLLRCVKRLDKIFDRGHLQTAAAFICGWLMFSIVQFENGFVAASLESFVLSQHPAFLGFFLLAIVAAMFQHYMLFGSRWRQTSSREIGM
;
A
#
# COMPACT_ATOMS: atom_id res chain seq x y z
N MET A 1 40.14 -12.09 -3.72
CA MET A 1 40.82 -12.80 -4.84
C MET A 1 39.93 -13.87 -5.51
N PHE A 2 39.51 -14.97 -4.85
CA PHE A 2 38.66 -16.00 -5.51
C PHE A 2 37.22 -15.52 -5.82
N THR A 3 36.68 -14.58 -5.04
CA THR A 3 35.35 -13.98 -5.22
C THR A 3 35.32 -12.86 -6.27
N GLU A 4 36.37 -12.05 -6.37
CA GLU A 4 36.48 -10.99 -7.40
C GLU A 4 36.68 -11.57 -8.79
N ALA A 5 37.53 -12.59 -8.94
CA ALA A 5 37.73 -13.27 -10.22
C ALA A 5 36.45 -13.98 -10.71
N LEU A 6 35.60 -14.46 -9.80
CA LEU A 6 34.30 -15.06 -10.13
C LEU A 6 33.28 -13.99 -10.56
N MET A 7 33.19 -12.87 -9.84
CA MET A 7 32.30 -11.76 -10.21
C MET A 7 32.65 -11.17 -11.59
N LEU A 8 33.94 -11.00 -11.87
CA LEU A 8 34.44 -10.46 -13.14
C LEU A 8 34.46 -11.48 -14.28
N GLY A 9 34.60 -12.77 -13.97
CA GLY A 9 34.60 -13.84 -14.97
C GLY A 9 33.21 -14.16 -15.53
N TYR A 10 32.14 -13.88 -14.78
CA TYR A 10 30.76 -14.15 -15.21
C TYR A 10 30.09 -12.99 -15.95
N PHE A 11 30.55 -11.76 -15.76
CA PHE A 11 30.00 -10.57 -16.40
C PHE A 11 31.09 -9.88 -17.23
N PRO A 12 31.20 -10.19 -18.55
CA PRO A 12 32.07 -9.42 -19.44
C PRO A 12 31.68 -7.94 -19.42
N ASP A 13 32.56 -7.04 -19.89
CA ASP A 13 32.28 -5.61 -20.05
C ASP A 13 31.05 -5.40 -20.96
N MET A 14 29.87 -5.51 -20.35
CA MET A 14 28.60 -5.36 -21.02
C MET A 14 28.34 -3.87 -21.17
N PRO A 15 27.88 -3.43 -22.35
CA PRO A 15 27.52 -2.04 -22.51
C PRO A 15 26.30 -1.73 -21.63
N ILE A 16 26.26 -0.53 -21.07
CA ILE A 16 25.22 -0.07 -20.13
C ILE A 16 23.79 -0.37 -20.60
N HIS A 17 23.49 -0.23 -21.89
CA HIS A 17 22.17 -0.52 -22.42
C HIS A 17 21.76 -1.99 -22.24
N MET A 18 22.68 -2.95 -22.38
CA MET A 18 22.40 -4.36 -22.14
C MET A 18 22.10 -4.62 -20.66
N MET A 19 22.84 -3.96 -19.76
CA MET A 19 22.57 -4.09 -18.32
C MET A 19 21.19 -3.56 -17.94
N PHE A 20 20.80 -2.40 -18.47
CA PHE A 20 19.44 -1.89 -18.28
C PHE A 20 18.38 -2.85 -18.86
N VAL A 21 18.63 -3.47 -20.02
CA VAL A 21 17.72 -4.48 -20.57
C VAL A 21 17.51 -5.64 -19.61
N PHE A 22 18.59 -6.23 -19.09
CA PHE A 22 18.49 -7.42 -18.22
C PHE A 22 18.01 -7.11 -16.80
N LEU A 23 18.48 -6.01 -16.20
CA LEU A 23 18.24 -5.70 -14.79
C LEU A 23 17.03 -4.81 -14.55
N LEU A 24 16.62 -4.01 -15.54
CA LEU A 24 15.45 -3.12 -15.44
C LEU A 24 14.31 -3.56 -16.38
N ASP A 25 14.57 -3.59 -17.69
CA ASP A 25 13.50 -3.73 -18.68
C ASP A 25 12.81 -5.10 -18.56
N ILE A 26 13.56 -6.20 -18.52
CA ILE A 26 12.99 -7.56 -18.41
C ILE A 26 12.18 -7.72 -17.12
N PRO A 27 12.68 -7.39 -15.90
CA PRO A 27 11.89 -7.53 -14.68
C PRO A 27 10.63 -6.66 -14.67
N VAL A 28 10.71 -5.40 -15.10
CA VAL A 28 9.55 -4.49 -15.13
C VAL A 28 8.53 -4.96 -16.17
N MET A 29 8.96 -5.37 -17.36
CA MET A 29 8.07 -5.94 -18.38
C MET A 29 7.44 -7.25 -17.88
N THR A 30 8.22 -8.12 -17.24
CA THR A 30 7.70 -9.36 -16.64
C THR A 30 6.63 -9.05 -15.60
N PHE A 31 6.86 -8.07 -14.72
CA PHE A 31 5.85 -7.62 -13.77
C PHE A 31 4.56 -7.19 -14.48
N PHE A 32 4.64 -6.33 -15.50
CA PHE A 32 3.44 -5.87 -16.21
C PHE A 32 2.74 -7.00 -16.96
N LEU A 33 3.50 -7.90 -17.60
CA LEU A 33 2.94 -9.07 -18.28
C LEU A 33 2.19 -9.98 -17.31
N VAL A 34 2.80 -10.31 -16.16
CA VAL A 34 2.15 -11.12 -15.13
C VAL A 34 0.98 -10.37 -14.49
N PHE A 35 1.09 -9.06 -14.28
CA PHE A 35 0.02 -8.27 -13.69
C PHE A 35 -1.24 -8.22 -14.57
N PHE A 36 -1.08 -8.01 -15.89
CA PHE A 36 -2.22 -7.89 -16.80
C PHE A 36 -2.70 -9.23 -17.35
N PHE A 37 -1.81 -10.21 -17.51
CA PHE A 37 -2.10 -11.47 -18.21
C PHE A 37 -1.82 -12.71 -17.38
N GLY A 38 -1.38 -12.58 -16.12
CA GLY A 38 -1.04 -13.72 -15.25
C GLY A 38 -2.19 -14.72 -15.10
N GLN A 39 -3.43 -14.25 -15.05
CA GLN A 39 -4.61 -15.12 -15.02
C GLN A 39 -4.77 -15.99 -16.28
N HIS A 40 -4.36 -15.46 -17.45
CA HIS A 40 -4.39 -16.21 -18.70
C HIS A 40 -3.19 -17.16 -18.83
N LEU A 41 -2.01 -16.72 -18.38
CA LEU A 41 -0.77 -17.50 -18.40
C LEU A 41 -0.84 -18.73 -17.49
N THR A 42 -1.66 -18.67 -16.43
CA THR A 42 -1.82 -19.75 -15.44
C THR A 42 -3.07 -20.59 -15.66
N CYS A 43 -3.83 -20.34 -16.74
CA CYS A 43 -5.13 -20.99 -17.00
C CYS A 43 -6.13 -20.91 -15.84
N GLY A 44 -5.93 -20.00 -14.87
CA GLY A 44 -6.72 -19.90 -13.64
C GLY A 44 -6.36 -20.90 -12.55
N ASP A 45 -5.43 -21.83 -12.77
CA ASP A 45 -5.12 -22.92 -11.84
C ASP A 45 -4.28 -22.48 -10.63
N TRP A 46 -3.51 -21.39 -10.77
CA TRP A 46 -2.65 -20.85 -9.71
C TRP A 46 -3.32 -19.72 -8.93
N GLY A 47 -4.54 -19.34 -9.33
CA GLY A 47 -5.32 -18.29 -8.69
C GLY A 47 -6.24 -18.85 -7.59
N PRO A 48 -6.58 -18.05 -6.57
CA PRO A 48 -7.63 -18.44 -5.64
C PRO A 48 -8.98 -18.52 -6.38
N ARG A 49 -9.86 -19.40 -5.91
CA ARG A 49 -11.24 -19.48 -6.42
C ARG A 49 -12.02 -18.28 -5.87
N PHE A 50 -12.62 -17.51 -6.76
CA PHE A 50 -13.41 -16.35 -6.39
C PHE A 50 -14.89 -16.64 -6.58
N TRP A 51 -15.70 -16.20 -5.61
CA TRP A 51 -17.12 -15.97 -5.82
C TRP A 51 -17.30 -14.47 -6.04
N LEU A 52 -17.98 -14.08 -7.12
CA LEU A 52 -18.24 -12.69 -7.45
C LEU A 52 -19.73 -12.49 -7.66
N ASP A 53 -20.34 -11.69 -6.78
CA ASP A 53 -21.77 -11.36 -6.76
C ASP A 53 -22.36 -11.13 -8.15
N ARG A 54 -21.73 -10.25 -8.93
CA ARG A 54 -22.20 -9.81 -10.24
C ARG A 54 -22.17 -10.90 -11.31
N LEU A 55 -21.35 -11.94 -11.13
CA LEU A 55 -21.25 -13.06 -12.06
C LEU A 55 -22.10 -14.26 -11.61
N CYS A 56 -22.31 -14.40 -10.31
CA CYS A 56 -23.00 -15.56 -9.73
C CYS A 56 -24.49 -15.31 -9.46
N VAL A 57 -24.91 -14.06 -9.35
CA VAL A 57 -26.32 -13.66 -9.24
C VAL A 57 -26.78 -13.14 -10.60
N ASP A 58 -27.88 -13.69 -11.11
CA ASP A 58 -28.50 -13.21 -12.35
C ASP A 58 -28.82 -11.71 -12.22
N GLN A 59 -28.34 -10.90 -13.17
CA GLN A 59 -28.55 -9.45 -13.19
C GLN A 59 -29.75 -9.03 -14.05
N THR A 60 -30.33 -9.99 -14.78
CA THR A 60 -31.36 -9.77 -15.80
C THR A 60 -32.71 -10.31 -15.40
N ASP A 61 -32.77 -11.53 -14.85
CA ASP A 61 -34.01 -12.14 -14.41
C ASP A 61 -34.29 -11.85 -12.93
N GLU A 62 -35.35 -11.10 -12.65
CA GLU A 62 -35.73 -10.68 -11.28
C GLU A 62 -35.99 -11.88 -10.36
N THR A 63 -36.55 -12.98 -10.88
CA THR A 63 -36.84 -14.17 -10.07
C THR A 63 -35.57 -14.89 -9.64
N THR A 64 -34.69 -15.19 -10.59
CA THR A 64 -33.39 -15.84 -10.35
C THR A 64 -32.46 -14.93 -9.54
N LYS A 65 -32.55 -13.61 -9.75
CA LYS A 65 -31.83 -12.61 -8.94
C LYS A 65 -32.29 -12.65 -7.49
N SER A 66 -33.59 -12.69 -7.24
CA SER A 66 -34.15 -12.80 -5.89
C SER A 66 -33.71 -14.09 -5.20
N GLU A 67 -33.72 -15.22 -5.91
CA GLU A 67 -33.20 -16.50 -5.39
C GLU A 67 -31.69 -16.43 -5.10
N GLY A 68 -30.90 -15.83 -5.99
CA GLY A 68 -29.48 -15.61 -5.76
C GLY A 68 -29.19 -14.74 -4.53
N ILE A 69 -29.96 -13.66 -4.36
CA ILE A 69 -29.90 -12.79 -3.18
C ILE A 69 -30.30 -13.55 -1.91
N ALA A 70 -31.25 -14.49 -2.00
CA ALA A 70 -31.63 -15.36 -0.90
C ALA A 70 -30.46 -16.20 -0.36
N GLY A 71 -29.56 -16.65 -1.25
CA GLY A 71 -28.40 -17.47 -0.91
C GLY A 71 -27.15 -16.71 -0.44
N LEU A 72 -27.10 -15.38 -0.59
CA LEU A 72 -25.90 -14.58 -0.24
C LEU A 72 -25.39 -14.80 1.18
N PRO A 73 -26.22 -14.80 2.23
CA PRO A 73 -25.72 -14.94 3.60
C PRO A 73 -24.94 -16.24 3.78
N THR A 74 -25.44 -17.33 3.21
CA THR A 74 -24.79 -18.64 3.28
C THR A 74 -23.46 -18.65 2.53
N ILE A 75 -23.38 -18.03 1.35
CA ILE A 75 -22.14 -18.00 0.57
C ILE A 75 -21.07 -17.15 1.28
N VAL A 76 -21.46 -15.98 1.78
CA VAL A 76 -20.56 -15.07 2.49
C VAL A 76 -20.08 -15.68 3.80
N ALA A 77 -20.98 -16.31 4.57
CA ALA A 77 -20.64 -16.99 5.82
C ALA A 77 -19.77 -18.25 5.63
N ASN A 78 -19.76 -18.87 4.44
CA ASN A 78 -18.88 -19.99 4.11
C ASN A 78 -17.59 -19.57 3.38
N SER A 79 -17.42 -18.28 3.09
CA SER A 79 -16.23 -17.78 2.41
C SER A 79 -15.07 -17.65 3.39
N PHE A 80 -13.90 -18.21 3.06
CA PHE A 80 -12.73 -18.15 3.93
C PHE A 80 -12.13 -16.75 4.08
N ARG A 81 -12.24 -15.92 3.02
CA ARG A 81 -11.69 -14.55 2.96
C ARG A 81 -12.63 -13.67 2.14
N MET A 82 -12.69 -12.39 2.50
CA MET A 82 -13.45 -11.38 1.75
C MET A 82 -12.52 -10.26 1.28
N LEU A 83 -12.45 -10.06 -0.04
CA LEU A 83 -11.77 -8.92 -0.65
C LEU A 83 -12.81 -7.87 -1.03
N VAL A 84 -12.75 -6.71 -0.38
CA VAL A 84 -13.63 -5.59 -0.66
C VAL A 84 -12.89 -4.56 -1.50
N LEU A 85 -13.30 -4.43 -2.76
CA LEU A 85 -12.84 -3.38 -3.66
C LEU A 85 -13.76 -2.15 -3.50
N TRP A 86 -13.27 -1.12 -2.83
CA TRP A 86 -14.13 0.01 -2.46
C TRP A 86 -13.82 1.28 -3.24
N ASP A 87 -14.90 1.99 -3.55
CA ASP A 87 -14.96 3.33 -4.09
C ASP A 87 -15.79 4.24 -3.18
N LYS A 88 -16.00 5.49 -3.57
CA LYS A 88 -16.81 6.45 -2.81
C LYS A 88 -18.28 6.02 -2.61
N SER A 89 -18.78 5.08 -3.42
CA SER A 89 -20.17 4.63 -3.38
C SER A 89 -20.37 3.26 -2.73
N TYR A 90 -19.29 2.57 -2.33
CA TYR A 90 -19.36 1.22 -1.76
C TYR A 90 -20.23 1.18 -0.51
N PHE A 91 -19.94 2.05 0.46
CA PHE A 91 -20.65 2.09 1.74
C PHE A 91 -22.01 2.79 1.65
N GLU A 92 -22.39 3.35 0.50
CA GLU A 92 -23.74 3.89 0.26
C GLU A 92 -24.73 2.78 -0.12
N ARG A 93 -24.25 1.58 -0.47
CA ARG A 93 -25.07 0.45 -0.95
C ARG A 93 -25.42 -0.48 0.22
N LEU A 94 -26.72 -0.68 0.46
CA LEU A 94 -27.18 -1.55 1.56
C LEU A 94 -26.67 -2.99 1.41
N TRP A 95 -26.75 -3.56 0.21
CA TRP A 95 -26.28 -4.91 -0.10
C TRP A 95 -24.81 -5.10 0.34
N CYS A 96 -23.91 -4.21 -0.09
CA CYS A 96 -22.49 -4.31 0.24
C CYS A 96 -22.23 -4.28 1.76
N ASN A 97 -22.93 -3.41 2.49
CA ASN A 97 -22.81 -3.34 3.95
C ASN A 97 -23.37 -4.59 4.64
N PHE A 98 -24.42 -5.18 4.09
CA PHE A 98 -25.00 -6.43 4.59
C PHE A 98 -24.02 -7.60 4.45
N GLU A 99 -23.43 -7.81 3.27
CA GLU A 99 -22.41 -8.84 3.05
C GLU A 99 -21.21 -8.66 3.99
N LEU A 100 -20.72 -7.43 4.09
CA LEU A 100 -19.61 -7.10 4.96
C LEU A 100 -19.95 -7.37 6.43
N SER A 101 -21.18 -7.09 6.86
CA SER A 101 -21.66 -7.37 8.22
C SER A 101 -21.73 -8.87 8.51
N ILE A 102 -22.25 -9.67 7.57
CA ILE A 102 -22.26 -11.14 7.67
C ILE A 102 -20.84 -11.65 7.84
N PHE A 103 -19.94 -11.26 6.93
CA PHE A 103 -18.57 -11.75 6.94
C PHE A 103 -17.83 -11.43 8.23
N VAL A 104 -17.93 -10.17 8.70
CA VAL A 104 -17.27 -9.75 9.94
C VAL A 104 -17.86 -10.44 11.16
N LYS A 105 -19.19 -10.65 11.22
CA LYS A 105 -19.81 -11.43 12.30
C LYS A 105 -19.35 -12.89 12.30
N SER A 106 -19.22 -13.52 11.12
CA SER A 106 -18.86 -14.94 11.01
C SER A 106 -17.36 -15.22 11.20
N HIS A 107 -16.48 -14.34 10.72
CA HIS A 107 -15.03 -14.62 10.64
C HIS A 107 -14.13 -13.58 11.32
N GLY A 108 -14.71 -12.49 11.84
CA GLY A 108 -13.95 -11.35 12.33
C GLY A 108 -13.19 -10.60 11.23
N LEU A 109 -12.20 -9.80 11.63
CA LEU A 109 -11.50 -8.86 10.74
C LEU A 109 -10.23 -9.42 10.09
N GLN A 110 -9.70 -10.50 10.62
CA GLN A 110 -8.44 -11.09 10.19
C GLN A 110 -8.44 -11.52 8.71
N ASN A 111 -9.59 -11.98 8.22
CA ASN A 111 -9.79 -12.49 6.87
C ASN A 111 -10.47 -11.47 5.93
N LEU A 112 -10.75 -10.27 6.43
CA LEU A 112 -11.26 -9.16 5.63
C LEU A 112 -10.08 -8.36 5.05
N ARG A 113 -10.13 -8.07 3.76
CA ARG A 113 -9.14 -7.22 3.08
C ARG A 113 -9.84 -6.09 2.34
N LEU A 114 -9.62 -4.85 2.78
CA LEU A 114 -10.17 -3.66 2.12
C LEU A 114 -9.13 -3.06 1.17
N MET A 115 -9.43 -3.06 -0.12
CA MET A 115 -8.53 -2.53 -1.16
C MET A 115 -9.17 -1.32 -1.85
N PRO A 116 -8.59 -0.12 -1.70
CA PRO A 116 -9.10 1.07 -2.40
C PRO A 116 -8.80 1.02 -3.90
N LEU A 117 -9.80 1.35 -4.73
CA LEU A 117 -9.64 1.34 -6.19
C LEU A 117 -8.64 2.38 -6.74
N TRP A 118 -8.31 3.43 -5.98
CA TRP A 118 -7.32 4.44 -6.42
C TRP A 118 -5.87 3.93 -6.36
N LEU A 119 -5.59 2.90 -5.54
CA LEU A 119 -4.24 2.44 -5.24
C LEU A 119 -3.58 1.77 -6.44
N THR A 120 -4.30 0.89 -7.14
CA THR A 120 -3.77 0.16 -8.29
C THR A 120 -3.41 1.10 -9.46
N PRO A 121 -4.29 2.01 -9.92
CA PRO A 121 -3.93 2.96 -10.98
C PRO A 121 -2.75 3.86 -10.59
N TRP A 122 -2.70 4.34 -9.34
CA TRP A 122 -1.56 5.12 -8.86
C TRP A 122 -0.27 4.31 -8.92
N LEU A 123 -0.25 3.09 -8.37
CA LEU A 123 0.93 2.23 -8.36
C LEU A 123 1.44 1.96 -9.78
N LEU A 124 0.56 1.51 -10.69
CA LEU A 124 0.93 1.17 -12.06
C LEU A 124 1.44 2.38 -12.85
N THR A 125 0.76 3.53 -12.72
CA THR A 125 1.19 4.75 -13.43
C THR A 125 2.49 5.28 -12.85
N THR A 126 2.65 5.32 -11.53
CA THR A 126 3.91 5.71 -10.89
C THR A 126 5.05 4.78 -11.31
N MET A 127 4.83 3.46 -11.33
CA MET A 127 5.87 2.51 -11.74
C MET A 127 6.23 2.68 -13.22
N LEU A 128 5.25 2.88 -14.11
CA LEU A 128 5.50 3.15 -15.53
C LEU A 128 6.31 4.43 -15.73
N PHE A 129 5.93 5.52 -15.06
CA PHE A 129 6.65 6.78 -15.17
C PHE A 129 8.04 6.72 -14.54
N SER A 130 8.20 6.04 -13.40
CA SER A 130 9.52 5.77 -12.81
C SER A 130 10.41 4.95 -13.75
N TYR A 131 9.86 3.97 -14.48
CA TYR A 131 10.59 3.24 -15.51
C TYR A 131 11.06 4.16 -16.65
N CYS A 132 10.16 4.98 -17.19
CA CYS A 132 10.52 5.96 -18.23
C CYS A 132 11.59 6.93 -17.73
N SER A 133 11.47 7.41 -16.50
CA SER A 133 12.46 8.29 -15.85
C SER A 133 13.82 7.64 -15.72
N ALA A 134 13.89 6.40 -15.24
CA ALA A 134 15.15 5.66 -15.11
C ALA A 134 15.81 5.43 -16.48
N ARG A 135 15.02 5.14 -17.52
CA ARG A 135 15.52 5.01 -18.90
C ARG A 135 16.03 6.32 -19.48
N LEU A 136 15.34 7.43 -19.25
CA LEU A 136 15.79 8.74 -19.68
C LEU A 136 17.10 9.14 -18.99
N LEU A 137 17.23 8.85 -17.70
CA LEU A 137 18.47 9.07 -16.97
C LEU A 137 19.60 8.22 -17.55
N ALA A 138 19.36 6.94 -17.85
CA ALA A 138 20.36 6.06 -18.46
C ALA A 138 20.88 6.61 -19.80
N ILE A 139 19.98 7.13 -20.65
CA ILE A 139 20.34 7.79 -21.91
C ILE A 139 21.16 9.05 -21.63
N PHE A 140 20.73 9.89 -20.69
CA PHE A 140 21.45 11.10 -20.31
C PHE A 140 22.88 10.79 -19.85
N THR A 141 23.06 9.78 -18.98
CA THR A 141 24.38 9.38 -18.48
C THR A 141 25.30 8.81 -19.56
N GLN A 142 24.77 8.25 -20.65
CA GLN A 142 25.59 7.79 -21.78
C GLN A 142 26.24 8.94 -22.55
N PHE A 143 25.63 10.13 -22.52
CA PHE A 143 26.12 11.32 -23.20
C PHE A 143 26.86 12.28 -22.28
N ALA A 144 26.86 12.02 -20.97
CA ALA A 144 27.66 12.78 -20.02
C ALA A 144 29.15 12.43 -20.21
N ASP A 145 30.00 13.45 -20.30
CA ASP A 145 31.45 13.26 -20.44
C ASP A 145 32.04 12.81 -19.09
N PRO A 146 32.68 11.63 -18.99
CA PRO A 146 33.30 11.14 -17.76
C PRO A 146 34.49 12.01 -17.29
N GLY A 147 34.98 12.92 -18.15
CA GLY A 147 36.22 13.68 -17.92
C GLY A 147 36.24 14.66 -16.74
N ASP A 148 35.11 14.93 -16.08
CA ASP A 148 35.04 15.92 -14.99
C ASP A 148 35.18 15.32 -13.57
N ALA A 149 34.78 14.06 -13.34
CA ALA A 149 34.90 13.41 -12.02
C ALA A 149 36.35 13.04 -11.65
N VAL A 150 37.19 12.78 -12.65
CA VAL A 150 38.58 12.31 -12.49
C VAL A 150 39.56 13.45 -12.13
N LYS A 151 39.22 14.72 -12.41
CA LYS A 151 40.12 15.87 -12.19
C LYS A 151 40.32 16.24 -10.71
N LEU A 152 39.57 15.61 -9.80
CA LEU A 152 39.51 16.01 -8.39
C LEU A 152 40.64 15.46 -7.51
N VAL A 153 41.21 14.31 -7.85
CA VAL A 153 42.12 13.56 -6.96
C VAL A 153 43.59 14.00 -7.14
N GLY A 154 43.87 14.91 -8.07
CA GLY A 154 45.23 15.27 -8.50
C GLY A 154 45.96 16.37 -7.72
N GLY A 155 45.44 16.86 -6.59
CA GLY A 155 46.07 17.96 -5.83
C GLY A 155 46.41 17.60 -4.38
N ASP A 156 47.51 18.15 -3.85
CA ASP A 156 47.95 18.14 -2.42
C ASP A 156 46.89 18.81 -1.52
N THR A 157 45.73 18.19 -1.38
CA THR A 157 44.59 18.71 -0.63
C THR A 157 44.36 17.84 0.61
N ASN A 158 44.03 18.49 1.73
CA ASN A 158 43.73 17.77 2.97
C ASN A 158 42.53 16.82 2.75
N ALA A 159 42.60 15.59 3.30
CA ALA A 159 41.55 14.57 3.29
C ALA A 159 40.13 15.12 3.55
N LEU A 160 40.02 16.06 4.50
CA LEU A 160 38.74 16.71 4.82
C LEU A 160 38.20 17.56 3.64
N ALA A 161 39.07 18.27 2.93
CA ALA A 161 38.67 19.10 1.79
C ALA A 161 38.17 18.23 0.62
N VAL A 162 38.85 17.11 0.34
CA VAL A 162 38.43 16.14 -0.67
C VAL A 162 37.04 15.60 -0.37
N GLY A 163 36.78 15.16 0.87
CA GLY A 163 35.46 14.62 1.21
C GLY A 163 34.35 15.68 1.26
N LEU A 164 34.65 16.92 1.67
CA LEU A 164 33.69 18.04 1.57
C LEU A 164 33.36 18.39 0.12
N GLN A 165 34.34 18.27 -0.79
CA GLN A 165 34.10 18.49 -2.21
C GLN A 165 33.21 17.38 -2.80
N ARG A 166 33.44 16.12 -2.43
CA ARG A 166 32.55 14.99 -2.81
C ARG A 166 31.12 15.22 -2.34
N LEU A 167 30.93 15.63 -1.09
CA LEU A 167 29.61 15.98 -0.56
C LEU A 167 28.90 17.03 -1.41
N ARG A 168 29.63 18.05 -1.88
CA ARG A 168 29.08 19.08 -2.76
C ARG A 168 28.69 18.53 -4.13
N GLU A 169 29.50 17.65 -4.72
CA GLU A 169 29.23 17.04 -6.02
C GLU A 169 27.97 16.17 -5.99
N TYR A 170 27.87 15.26 -5.02
CA TYR A 170 26.66 14.45 -4.83
C TYR A 170 25.41 15.29 -4.59
N ALA A 171 25.53 16.41 -3.86
CA ALA A 171 24.41 17.32 -3.66
C ALA A 171 23.94 17.96 -4.97
N LEU A 172 24.85 18.27 -5.90
CA LEU A 172 24.52 18.83 -7.21
C LEU A 172 23.97 17.75 -8.16
N ASP A 173 24.62 16.59 -8.21
CA ASP A 173 24.21 15.46 -9.07
C ASP A 173 22.82 14.94 -8.68
N GLY A 174 22.53 14.89 -7.37
CA GLY A 174 21.19 14.56 -6.87
C GLY A 174 20.09 15.50 -7.38
N GLN A 175 20.38 16.78 -7.61
CA GLN A 175 19.41 17.71 -8.20
C GLN A 175 19.23 17.51 -9.71
N VAL A 176 20.25 17.02 -10.42
CA VAL A 176 20.10 16.63 -11.83
C VAL A 176 19.15 15.43 -11.93
N VAL A 177 19.32 14.43 -11.06
CA VAL A 177 18.43 13.25 -10.99
C VAL A 177 16.98 13.66 -10.69
N LEU A 178 16.77 14.69 -9.87
CA LEU A 178 15.45 15.20 -9.50
C LEU A 178 14.60 15.63 -10.72
N LEU A 179 15.23 16.16 -11.77
CA LEU A 179 14.53 16.51 -13.01
C LEU A 179 13.85 15.30 -13.65
N PHE A 180 14.49 14.13 -13.57
CA PHE A 180 13.94 12.89 -14.08
C PHE A 180 12.86 12.32 -13.15
N CYS A 181 12.82 12.70 -11.86
CA CYS A 181 11.74 12.33 -10.94
C CYS A 181 10.45 13.13 -11.13
N LEU A 182 10.40 14.11 -12.05
CA LEU A 182 9.22 14.93 -12.30
C LEU A 182 7.94 14.15 -12.62
N PRO A 183 7.94 13.21 -13.58
CA PRO A 183 6.73 12.48 -13.91
C PRO A 183 6.13 11.69 -12.72
N PRO A 184 6.88 10.88 -11.94
CA PRO A 184 6.30 10.20 -10.78
C PRO A 184 5.84 11.17 -9.68
N ILE A 185 6.47 12.34 -9.52
CA ILE A 185 5.97 13.41 -8.62
C ILE A 185 4.57 13.86 -9.06
N MET A 186 4.39 14.17 -10.34
CA MET A 186 3.09 14.60 -10.89
C MET A 186 2.00 13.56 -10.65
N VAL A 187 2.30 12.28 -10.91
CA VAL A 187 1.36 11.18 -10.66
C VAL A 187 1.00 11.07 -9.18
N GLY A 188 1.98 11.19 -8.29
CA GLY A 188 1.76 11.17 -6.84
C GLY A 188 0.85 12.30 -6.38
N VAL A 189 1.13 13.54 -6.82
CA VAL A 189 0.31 14.73 -6.49
C VAL A 189 -1.13 14.54 -6.96
N VAL A 190 -1.34 14.24 -8.24
CA VAL A 190 -2.68 14.06 -8.82
C VAL A 190 -3.43 12.92 -8.15
N SER A 191 -2.74 11.86 -7.74
CA SER A 191 -3.38 10.70 -7.11
C SER A 191 -3.69 10.87 -5.63
N PHE A 192 -2.97 11.75 -4.94
CA PHE A 192 -3.19 12.04 -3.53
C PHE A 192 -4.17 13.19 -3.29
N GLN A 193 -4.39 14.05 -4.28
CA GLN A 193 -5.34 15.16 -4.18
C GLN A 193 -6.79 14.74 -3.89
N LYS A 194 -7.56 15.70 -3.35
CA LYS A 194 -9.04 15.75 -3.35
C LYS A 194 -9.54 15.21 -4.69
N ASN A 195 -10.40 14.20 -4.77
CA ASN A 195 -10.87 13.41 -5.95
C ASN A 195 -10.37 11.97 -6.00
N LYS A 196 -9.24 11.63 -5.39
CA LYS A 196 -8.79 10.22 -5.30
C LYS A 196 -8.59 9.79 -3.86
N LYS A 197 -7.36 9.77 -3.34
CA LYS A 197 -7.09 9.19 -2.01
C LYS A 197 -7.80 9.93 -0.87
N LEU A 198 -7.55 11.24 -0.73
CA LEU A 198 -8.04 12.01 0.42
C LEU A 198 -9.57 12.10 0.48
N ASP A 199 -10.20 12.42 -0.66
CA ASP A 199 -11.66 12.46 -0.73
C ASP A 199 -12.28 11.07 -0.67
N GLY A 200 -11.66 10.07 -1.31
CA GLY A 200 -12.14 8.69 -1.23
C GLY A 200 -12.24 8.24 0.21
N HIS A 201 -11.18 8.43 1.00
CA HIS A 201 -11.19 8.05 2.41
C HIS A 201 -12.12 8.92 3.27
N ARG A 202 -12.20 10.23 3.02
CA ARG A 202 -13.16 11.10 3.72
C ARG A 202 -14.62 10.69 3.44
N ASN A 203 -14.98 10.56 2.17
CA ASN A 203 -16.31 10.15 1.74
C ASN A 203 -16.67 8.76 2.26
N MET A 204 -15.69 7.85 2.32
CA MET A 204 -15.88 6.53 2.91
C MET A 204 -16.24 6.63 4.40
N LEU A 205 -15.50 7.40 5.19
CA LEU A 205 -15.80 7.58 6.61
C LEU A 205 -17.16 8.27 6.85
N GLU A 206 -17.50 9.24 6.01
CA GLU A 206 -18.76 9.98 6.07
C GLU A 206 -19.95 9.10 5.66
N SER A 207 -19.85 8.39 4.53
CA SER A 207 -20.90 7.47 4.05
C SER A 207 -21.17 6.33 5.02
N HIS A 208 -20.14 5.79 5.67
CA HIS A 208 -20.30 4.75 6.69
C HIS A 208 -21.05 5.24 7.94
N GLY A 209 -20.85 6.51 8.33
CA GLY A 209 -21.55 7.12 9.46
C GLY A 209 -22.99 7.54 9.14
N LEU A 210 -23.29 7.79 7.87
CA LEU A 210 -24.62 8.23 7.41
C LEU A 210 -25.51 7.07 6.94
N LEU A 211 -24.98 5.85 6.84
CA LEU A 211 -25.78 4.71 6.40
C LEU A 211 -26.90 4.44 7.39
N ARG A 212 -28.13 4.42 6.86
CA ARG A 212 -29.32 3.93 7.55
C ARG A 212 -30.08 3.00 6.63
N CYS A 213 -30.40 1.80 7.10
CA CYS A 213 -31.19 0.80 6.38
C CYS A 213 -32.48 1.35 5.77
N ALA A 214 -33.18 2.22 6.51
CA ALA A 214 -34.46 2.80 6.09
C ALA A 214 -34.30 3.82 4.94
N THR A 215 -33.28 4.68 4.99
CA THR A 215 -33.09 5.81 4.06
C THR A 215 -31.96 5.62 3.05
N CYS A 216 -31.38 4.41 2.96
CA CYS A 216 -30.33 4.10 1.99
C CYS A 216 -30.82 4.40 0.56
N PRO A 217 -30.24 5.42 -0.12
CA PRO A 217 -30.75 5.92 -1.39
C PRO A 217 -30.29 5.11 -2.61
N LYS A 218 -29.25 4.28 -2.45
CA LYS A 218 -28.63 3.49 -3.54
C LYS A 218 -28.81 1.97 -3.35
N CYS A 219 -29.99 1.55 -2.89
CA CYS A 219 -30.37 0.15 -3.09
C CYS A 219 -30.47 -0.09 -4.60
N ALA A 220 -29.72 -1.06 -5.12
CA ALA A 220 -29.93 -1.53 -6.48
C ALA A 220 -31.37 -2.07 -6.54
N GLU A 221 -32.22 -1.34 -7.28
CA GLU A 221 -33.66 -1.54 -7.46
C GLU A 221 -34.55 -1.43 -6.21
N THR A 222 -35.55 -0.57 -6.32
CA THR A 222 -36.60 -0.33 -5.32
C THR A 222 -37.35 -1.62 -4.93
N THR A 223 -37.35 -2.62 -5.81
CA THR A 223 -38.07 -3.90 -5.69
C THR A 223 -37.41 -4.88 -4.71
N LEU A 224 -36.07 -4.89 -4.61
CA LEU A 224 -35.31 -5.88 -3.82
C LEU A 224 -34.96 -5.39 -2.41
N LYS A 225 -35.13 -4.10 -2.14
CA LYS A 225 -34.88 -3.50 -0.83
C LYS A 225 -35.62 -4.20 0.33
N PRO A 226 -36.90 -4.57 0.22
CA PRO A 226 -37.61 -5.27 1.31
C PRO A 226 -37.00 -6.65 1.62
N GLN A 227 -36.53 -7.36 0.60
CA GLN A 227 -35.91 -8.67 0.75
C GLN A 227 -34.58 -8.58 1.51
N VAL A 228 -33.71 -7.63 1.14
CA VAL A 228 -32.44 -7.40 1.83
C VAL A 228 -32.69 -6.94 3.27
N GLN A 229 -33.67 -6.05 3.50
CA GLN A 229 -34.06 -5.65 4.87
C GLN A 229 -34.57 -6.82 5.71
N ALA A 230 -35.37 -7.72 5.12
CA ALA A 230 -35.83 -8.92 5.81
C ALA A 230 -34.65 -9.84 6.21
N GLN A 231 -33.64 -9.97 5.36
CA GLN A 231 -32.44 -10.74 5.68
C GLN A 231 -31.56 -10.06 6.74
N VAL A 232 -31.37 -8.75 6.66
CA VAL A 232 -30.68 -7.96 7.69
C VAL A 232 -31.36 -8.16 9.04
N ALA A 233 -32.69 -8.03 9.08
CA ALA A 233 -33.42 -8.22 10.32
C ALA A 233 -33.32 -9.65 10.87
N ARG A 234 -33.20 -10.67 10.01
CA ARG A 234 -32.93 -12.06 10.44
C ARG A 234 -31.53 -12.22 11.02
N LEU A 235 -30.52 -11.56 10.45
CA LEU A 235 -29.14 -11.64 10.96
C LEU A 235 -28.93 -10.92 12.31
N PHE A 236 -29.84 -10.03 12.67
CA PHE A 236 -29.80 -9.23 13.90
C PHE A 236 -31.02 -9.50 14.78
N ASP A 237 -31.71 -10.63 14.60
CA ASP A 237 -32.78 -11.04 15.50
C ASP A 237 -32.27 -11.72 16.77
N GLY A 238 -30.97 -12.00 16.87
CA GLY A 238 -30.34 -12.56 18.07
C GLY A 238 -30.71 -14.03 18.34
N LEU A 239 -31.40 -14.70 17.40
CA LEU A 239 -31.76 -16.12 17.54
C LEU A 239 -30.55 -17.05 17.44
N ASP A 240 -29.54 -16.64 16.66
CA ASP A 240 -28.33 -17.42 16.41
C ASP A 240 -27.15 -17.01 17.33
N ASP A 241 -27.34 -16.01 18.19
CA ASP A 241 -26.34 -15.61 19.19
C ASP A 241 -26.39 -16.58 20.39
N PRO A 242 -25.24 -17.05 20.94
CA PRO A 242 -25.23 -17.99 22.04
C PRO A 242 -25.95 -17.39 23.25
N VAL A 243 -26.97 -18.08 23.77
CA VAL A 243 -27.72 -17.66 24.95
C VAL A 243 -26.73 -17.49 26.11
N ILE A 244 -26.60 -16.26 26.61
CA ILE A 244 -25.82 -15.98 27.82
C ILE A 244 -26.56 -16.65 28.98
N VAL A 245 -26.14 -17.87 29.32
CA VAL A 245 -26.66 -18.58 30.49
C VAL A 245 -26.06 -17.88 31.71
N VAL A 246 -26.84 -16.99 32.34
CA VAL A 246 -26.50 -16.49 33.67
C VAL A 246 -26.59 -17.69 34.61
N PRO A 247 -25.50 -18.12 35.27
CA PRO A 247 -25.56 -19.26 36.17
C PRO A 247 -26.36 -18.83 37.40
N ILE A 248 -27.65 -19.15 37.40
CA ILE A 248 -28.41 -19.20 38.63
C ILE A 248 -27.99 -20.52 39.29
N GLU A 249 -27.36 -20.44 40.46
CA GLU A 249 -27.01 -21.60 41.28
C GLU A 249 -28.29 -22.37 41.65
N VAL A 250 -28.72 -23.28 40.78
CA VAL A 250 -29.58 -24.40 41.14
C VAL A 250 -28.98 -25.62 40.45
N VAL A 251 -28.37 -26.46 41.27
CA VAL A 251 -27.89 -27.79 40.91
C VAL A 251 -29.05 -28.58 40.33
N ARG A 252 -29.03 -28.87 39.01
CA ARG A 252 -29.38 -30.20 38.46
C ARG A 252 -29.22 -30.31 36.93
N GLU A 253 -28.53 -31.41 36.61
CA GLU A 253 -28.59 -32.30 35.44
C GLU A 253 -28.27 -31.75 34.04
N GLU A 254 -27.32 -32.44 33.41
CA GLU A 254 -26.81 -32.28 32.05
C GLU A 254 -27.94 -32.50 31.04
N GLU A 255 -28.62 -31.43 30.64
CA GLU A 255 -29.43 -31.42 29.42
C GLU A 255 -28.56 -30.89 28.27
N GLU A 256 -28.42 -31.71 27.22
CA GLU A 256 -27.86 -31.31 25.94
C GLU A 256 -28.52 -30.00 25.49
N GLN A 257 -27.70 -28.97 25.26
CA GLN A 257 -28.12 -27.73 24.63
C GLN A 257 -28.58 -28.05 23.19
N GLU A 258 -29.89 -28.28 23.01
CA GLU A 258 -30.50 -28.32 21.70
C GLU A 258 -30.26 -26.98 20.99
N LEU A 259 -29.40 -26.99 19.98
CA LEU A 259 -29.34 -25.91 19.00
C LEU A 259 -30.73 -25.73 18.41
N ILE A 260 -31.30 -24.53 18.54
CA ILE A 260 -32.56 -24.18 17.88
C ILE A 260 -32.39 -24.43 16.37
N ASP A 261 -33.29 -25.23 15.81
CA ASP A 261 -33.26 -25.67 14.41
C ASP A 261 -33.26 -24.46 13.46
N SER A 262 -32.15 -24.32 12.71
CA SER A 262 -31.92 -23.28 11.69
C SER A 262 -32.95 -23.23 10.55
N SER A 263 -33.90 -24.17 10.50
CA SER A 263 -34.89 -24.37 9.45
C SER A 263 -36.20 -23.55 9.56
N LEU A 264 -36.39 -22.74 10.61
CA LEU A 264 -37.67 -22.05 10.86
C LEU A 264 -38.06 -21.05 9.74
N THR A 265 -39.27 -21.25 9.19
CA THR A 265 -39.90 -20.35 8.21
C THR A 265 -40.16 -18.95 8.79
N PHE A 266 -40.24 -17.93 7.93
CA PHE A 266 -40.46 -16.53 8.33
C PHE A 266 -41.69 -16.35 9.24
N SER A 267 -42.79 -17.05 8.95
CA SER A 267 -44.02 -17.01 9.75
C SER A 267 -43.84 -17.69 11.12
N ALA A 268 -43.06 -18.76 11.21
CA ALA A 268 -42.76 -19.44 12.47
C ALA A 268 -41.86 -18.58 13.36
N ARG A 269 -40.86 -17.89 12.79
CA ARG A 269 -40.07 -16.86 13.50
C ARG A 269 -40.94 -15.70 13.97
N LEU A 270 -41.92 -15.26 13.19
CA LEU A 270 -42.86 -14.20 13.58
C LEU A 270 -43.79 -14.62 14.73
N ALA A 271 -44.25 -15.88 14.73
CA ALA A 271 -45.03 -16.45 15.82
C ALA A 271 -44.19 -16.56 17.10
N LEU A 272 -42.94 -17.03 17.00
CA LEU A 272 -42.00 -17.04 18.11
C LEU A 272 -41.77 -15.62 18.68
N ARG A 273 -41.59 -14.62 17.81
CA ARG A 273 -41.44 -13.20 18.19
C ARG A 273 -42.61 -12.65 19.02
N SER A 274 -43.84 -13.10 18.73
CA SER A 274 -45.01 -12.66 19.48
C SER A 274 -45.08 -13.24 20.90
N VAL A 275 -44.31 -14.30 21.18
CA VAL A 275 -44.37 -15.08 22.43
C VAL A 275 -43.09 -14.91 23.27
N THR A 276 -41.90 -14.78 22.67
CA THR A 276 -40.61 -14.77 23.39
C THR A 276 -40.05 -13.37 23.71
N GLY A 277 -40.65 -12.29 23.21
CA GLY A 277 -40.16 -10.93 23.43
C GLY A 277 -38.95 -10.53 22.58
N LEU A 278 -38.64 -11.30 21.52
CA LEU A 278 -37.61 -10.96 20.53
C LEU A 278 -37.86 -9.58 19.88
N ALA A 279 -36.77 -8.89 19.56
CA ALA A 279 -36.76 -7.56 18.95
C ALA A 279 -37.68 -7.48 17.73
N LYS A 280 -38.44 -6.37 17.59
CA LYS A 280 -39.30 -6.15 16.43
C LYS A 280 -38.43 -5.98 15.18
N HIS A 281 -39.03 -6.14 14.00
CA HIS A 281 -38.32 -5.96 12.73
C HIS A 281 -37.55 -4.64 12.65
N ASP A 282 -38.17 -3.54 13.08
CA ASP A 282 -37.54 -2.22 13.11
C ASP A 282 -36.39 -2.13 14.14
N ASP A 283 -36.53 -2.81 15.28
CA ASP A 283 -35.49 -2.89 16.31
C ASP A 283 -34.25 -3.62 15.77
N CYS A 284 -34.43 -4.74 15.06
CA CYS A 284 -33.34 -5.47 14.40
C CYS A 284 -32.62 -4.61 13.33
N LEU A 285 -33.37 -3.81 12.57
CA LEU A 285 -32.79 -2.88 11.60
C LEU A 285 -32.01 -1.76 12.29
N GLU A 286 -32.45 -1.31 13.46
CA GLU A 286 -31.73 -0.34 14.29
C GLU A 286 -30.45 -0.93 14.87
N GLU A 287 -30.49 -2.17 15.36
CA GLU A 287 -29.35 -2.95 15.82
C GLU A 287 -28.27 -3.05 14.73
N PHE A 288 -28.69 -3.38 13.49
CA PHE A 288 -27.80 -3.38 12.33
C PHE A 288 -27.19 -1.99 12.08
N ASN A 289 -27.98 -0.91 12.12
CA ASN A 289 -27.46 0.43 11.92
C ASN A 289 -26.42 0.79 12.99
N LYS A 290 -26.66 0.44 14.27
CA LYS A 290 -25.71 0.63 15.37
C LYS A 290 -24.42 -0.16 15.13
N TYR A 291 -24.54 -1.42 14.70
CA TYR A 291 -23.41 -2.28 14.39
C TYR A 291 -22.55 -1.73 13.24
N VAL A 292 -23.19 -1.29 12.15
CA VAL A 292 -22.49 -0.70 11.01
C VAL A 292 -21.82 0.62 11.40
N GLN A 293 -22.51 1.48 12.15
CA GLN A 293 -21.98 2.80 12.51
C GLN A 293 -20.88 2.77 13.58
N GLY A 294 -20.86 1.73 14.44
CA GLY A 294 -19.87 1.56 15.51
C GLY A 294 -18.87 0.45 15.20
N PRO A 295 -19.06 -0.79 15.71
CA PRO A 295 -18.07 -1.87 15.64
C PRO A 295 -17.48 -2.11 14.24
N MET A 296 -18.33 -2.16 13.21
CA MET A 296 -17.88 -2.41 11.84
C MET A 296 -17.10 -1.23 11.25
N ARG A 297 -17.49 0.01 11.58
CA ARG A 297 -16.75 1.20 11.17
C ARG A 297 -15.37 1.22 11.81
N ASP A 298 -15.29 0.96 13.11
CA ASP A 298 -14.02 0.95 13.85
C ASP A 298 -13.09 -0.14 13.33
N ALA A 299 -13.66 -1.30 13.00
CA ALA A 299 -12.99 -2.39 12.31
C ALA A 299 -12.40 -2.00 10.95
N VAL A 300 -13.22 -1.37 10.09
CA VAL A 300 -12.81 -0.89 8.76
C VAL A 300 -11.70 0.16 8.88
N VAL A 301 -11.82 1.09 9.83
CA VAL A 301 -10.80 2.11 10.12
C VAL A 301 -9.51 1.47 10.62
N ALA A 302 -9.60 0.49 11.51
CA ALA A 302 -8.44 -0.23 12.03
C ALA A 302 -7.70 -1.02 10.93
N ASP A 303 -8.40 -1.55 9.92
CA ASP A 303 -7.77 -2.25 8.80
C ASP A 303 -7.14 -1.32 7.76
N LEU A 304 -7.82 -0.24 7.41
CA LEU A 304 -7.33 0.73 6.42
C LEU A 304 -6.16 1.57 6.93
N GLY A 305 -6.06 1.74 8.25
CA GLY A 305 -5.11 2.65 8.89
C GLY A 305 -5.51 4.11 8.72
N GLU A 306 -4.60 5.02 9.04
CA GLU A 306 -4.89 6.45 8.87
C GLU A 306 -4.96 6.82 7.38
N VAL A 307 -5.71 7.89 7.08
CA VAL A 307 -5.78 8.50 5.73
C VAL A 307 -4.39 8.72 5.11
N THR A 308 -3.39 8.97 5.93
CA THR A 308 -2.00 9.27 5.53
C THR A 308 -1.13 8.03 5.34
N ASP A 309 -1.66 6.84 5.58
CA ASP A 309 -0.87 5.62 5.57
C ASP A 309 -0.82 5.01 4.17
N ILE A 310 0.37 4.58 3.78
CA ILE A 310 0.62 3.77 2.58
C ILE A 310 1.51 2.61 3.06
N PRO A 311 1.19 1.34 2.72
CA PRO A 311 2.05 0.24 3.13
C PRO A 311 3.46 0.39 2.56
N TYR A 312 4.49 0.13 3.38
CA TYR A 312 5.89 0.22 2.96
C TYR A 312 6.17 -0.61 1.70
N ALA A 313 5.68 -1.85 1.66
CA ALA A 313 5.84 -2.74 0.49
C ALA A 313 5.29 -2.12 -0.80
N VAL A 314 4.20 -1.35 -0.72
CA VAL A 314 3.63 -0.67 -1.90
C VAL A 314 4.51 0.52 -2.29
N CYS A 315 5.07 1.27 -1.33
CA CYS A 315 6.01 2.34 -1.61
C CYS A 315 7.30 1.82 -2.26
N VAL A 316 7.84 0.70 -1.79
CA VAL A 316 8.99 0.02 -2.40
C VAL A 316 8.65 -0.42 -3.82
N LEU A 317 7.49 -1.06 -4.01
CA LEU A 317 7.05 -1.51 -5.33
C LEU A 317 6.88 -0.36 -6.32
N ALA A 318 6.35 0.79 -5.87
CA ALA A 318 6.25 2.00 -6.69
C ALA A 318 7.62 2.55 -7.13
N MET A 319 8.66 2.33 -6.33
CA MET A 319 10.05 2.72 -6.60
C MET A 319 10.87 1.61 -7.27
N LEU A 320 10.29 0.44 -7.56
CA LEU A 320 11.02 -0.71 -8.07
C LEU A 320 11.91 -0.38 -9.29
N PRO A 321 11.45 0.38 -10.31
CA PRO A 321 12.31 0.74 -11.44
C PRO A 321 13.58 1.51 -11.04
N TRP A 322 13.48 2.43 -10.08
CA TRP A 322 14.65 3.16 -9.57
C TRP A 322 15.60 2.23 -8.83
N THR A 323 15.07 1.33 -8.00
CA THR A 323 15.89 0.35 -7.26
C THR A 323 16.62 -0.60 -8.21
N LEU A 324 15.96 -1.04 -9.28
CA LEU A 324 16.55 -1.91 -10.30
C LEU A 324 17.61 -1.18 -11.15
N SER A 325 17.45 0.13 -11.34
CA SER A 325 18.42 0.95 -12.08
C SER A 325 19.75 1.14 -11.34
N PHE A 326 19.77 0.90 -10.02
CA PHE A 326 20.97 1.08 -9.20
C PHE A 326 22.13 0.19 -9.65
N ALA A 327 21.89 -1.10 -9.92
CA ALA A 327 22.94 -2.03 -10.30
C ALA A 327 23.61 -1.67 -11.64
N PRO A 328 22.88 -1.32 -12.71
CA PRO A 328 23.47 -0.74 -13.92
C PRO A 328 24.30 0.53 -13.66
N PHE A 329 23.85 1.43 -12.78
CA PHE A 329 24.59 2.66 -12.44
C PHE A 329 25.88 2.39 -11.65
N ALA A 330 25.84 1.44 -10.71
CA ALA A 330 27.04 0.99 -10.03
C ALA A 330 28.02 0.35 -11.02
N TRP A 331 27.54 -0.37 -12.02
CA TRP A 331 28.44 -1.01 -12.98
C TRP A 331 29.12 -0.01 -13.92
N ILE A 332 28.42 1.01 -14.41
CA ILE A 332 29.03 2.01 -15.31
C ILE A 332 30.13 2.83 -14.62
N GLY A 333 30.06 3.02 -13.29
CA GLY A 333 31.10 3.72 -12.53
C GLY A 333 32.39 2.91 -12.34
N ARG A 334 32.38 1.60 -12.64
CA ARG A 334 33.52 0.70 -12.42
C ARG A 334 34.82 1.15 -13.09
N PRO A 335 34.86 1.56 -14.38
CA PRO A 335 36.12 1.95 -15.04
C PRO A 335 36.84 3.11 -14.34
N GLU A 336 36.11 3.94 -13.60
CA GLU A 336 36.66 5.10 -12.90
C GLU A 336 37.11 4.77 -11.47
N LEU A 337 36.82 3.58 -10.93
CA LEU A 337 37.04 3.27 -9.51
C LEU A 337 38.50 3.47 -9.06
N HIS A 338 39.48 3.13 -9.89
CA HIS A 338 40.89 3.33 -9.55
C HIS A 338 41.29 4.80 -9.60
N ALA A 339 40.70 5.58 -10.50
CA ALA A 339 40.90 7.02 -10.57
C ALA A 339 40.30 7.74 -9.36
N LEU A 340 39.21 7.19 -8.80
CA LEU A 340 38.59 7.68 -7.57
C LEU A 340 39.38 7.32 -6.30
N GLY A 341 40.22 6.27 -6.35
CA GLY A 341 41.09 5.84 -5.25
C GLY A 341 40.66 4.56 -4.53
N TYR A 342 39.71 3.80 -5.08
CA TYR A 342 39.32 2.50 -4.54
C TYR A 342 40.45 1.46 -4.70
N ARG A 343 40.63 0.62 -3.67
CA ARG A 343 41.71 -0.38 -3.63
C ARG A 343 41.35 -1.64 -4.42
N SER A 344 40.06 -1.96 -4.52
CA SER A 344 39.57 -3.08 -5.31
C SER A 344 38.10 -2.93 -5.72
N ASP A 345 37.68 -3.71 -6.71
CA ASP A 345 36.28 -3.79 -7.17
C ASP A 345 35.34 -4.17 -6.01
N PHE A 346 35.78 -5.07 -5.12
CA PHE A 346 34.98 -5.46 -3.96
C PHE A 346 34.70 -4.28 -3.03
N GLU A 347 35.69 -3.42 -2.76
CA GLU A 347 35.51 -2.24 -1.92
C GLU A 347 34.50 -1.26 -2.54
N TYR A 348 34.63 -1.01 -3.84
CA TYR A 348 33.70 -0.17 -4.59
C TYR A 348 32.27 -0.74 -4.55
N PHE A 349 32.08 -2.02 -4.89
CA PHE A 349 30.75 -2.62 -4.86
C PHE A 349 30.17 -2.70 -3.45
N ALA A 350 30.99 -2.87 -2.41
CA ALA A 350 30.52 -2.84 -1.02
C ALA A 350 29.97 -1.47 -0.63
N VAL A 351 30.61 -0.38 -1.05
CA VAL A 351 30.08 0.99 -0.89
C VAL A 351 28.76 1.13 -1.63
N MET A 352 28.72 0.80 -2.92
CA MET A 352 27.50 0.88 -3.72
C MET A 352 26.34 0.04 -3.14
N TRP A 353 26.59 -1.19 -2.68
CA TRP A 353 25.56 -2.01 -2.04
C TRP A 353 25.04 -1.41 -0.73
N THR A 354 25.93 -0.78 0.05
CA THR A 354 25.54 -0.10 1.29
C THR A 354 24.65 1.11 0.98
N GLU A 355 24.98 1.88 -0.06
CA GLU A 355 24.15 2.96 -0.57
C GLU A 355 22.79 2.48 -1.06
N PHE A 356 22.73 1.36 -1.79
CA PHE A 356 21.48 0.74 -2.22
C PHE A 356 20.57 0.38 -1.05
N LEU A 357 21.12 -0.21 0.01
CA LEU A 357 20.36 -0.54 1.22
C LEU A 357 19.80 0.73 1.90
N PHE A 358 20.59 1.81 1.92
CA PHE A 358 20.12 3.10 2.42
C PHE A 358 19.03 3.71 1.53
N PHE A 359 19.18 3.64 0.22
CA PHE A 359 18.17 4.07 -0.74
C PHE A 359 16.83 3.36 -0.50
N MET A 360 16.85 2.05 -0.25
CA MET A 360 15.66 1.26 0.11
C MET A 360 15.02 1.67 1.44
N LEU A 361 15.80 2.23 2.36
CA LEU A 361 15.30 2.74 3.64
C LEU A 361 14.60 4.10 3.49
N VAL A 362 15.20 5.00 2.69
CA VAL A 362 14.77 6.41 2.59
C VAL A 362 13.75 6.64 1.48
N CYS A 363 13.97 6.16 0.26
CA CYS A 363 13.11 6.52 -0.87
C CYS A 363 11.62 6.16 -0.72
N PRO A 364 11.25 5.02 -0.11
CA PRO A 364 9.85 4.73 0.16
C PRO A 364 9.15 5.75 1.08
N ALA A 365 9.90 6.50 1.90
CA ALA A 365 9.38 7.55 2.78
C ALA A 365 8.77 8.74 2.03
N VAL A 366 9.17 8.94 0.77
CA VAL A 366 8.74 10.08 -0.05
C VAL A 366 7.22 10.15 -0.20
N TYR A 367 6.56 9.02 -0.47
CA TYR A 367 5.11 9.01 -0.73
C TYR A 367 4.27 9.31 0.52
N PRO A 368 4.52 8.70 1.69
CA PRO A 368 3.86 9.12 2.94
C PRO A 368 4.09 10.59 3.28
N CYS A 369 5.32 11.09 3.10
CA CYS A 369 5.63 12.51 3.33
C CYS A 369 4.85 13.42 2.38
N LEU A 370 4.87 13.13 1.08
CA LEU A 370 4.10 13.85 0.07
C LEU A 370 2.60 13.86 0.41
N LEU A 371 2.04 12.70 0.76
CA LEU A 371 0.63 12.61 1.13
C LEU A 371 0.28 13.45 2.35
N ARG A 372 1.14 13.47 3.39
CA ARG A 372 0.96 14.32 4.57
C ARG A 372 1.03 15.80 4.21
N CYS A 373 1.93 16.19 3.31
CA CYS A 373 1.99 17.56 2.78
C CYS A 373 0.71 17.92 2.02
N VAL A 374 0.26 17.09 1.09
CA VAL A 374 -0.98 17.34 0.33
C VAL A 374 -2.19 17.43 1.26
N LYS A 375 -2.27 16.59 2.31
CA LYS A 375 -3.33 16.67 3.33
C LYS A 375 -3.30 18.00 4.11
N ARG A 376 -2.10 18.52 4.43
CA ARG A 376 -1.98 19.84 5.08
C ARG A 376 -2.39 20.97 4.14
N LEU A 377 -1.96 20.91 2.89
CA LEU A 377 -2.34 21.89 1.86
C LEU A 377 -3.85 21.89 1.60
N ASP A 378 -4.51 20.72 1.69
CA ASP A 378 -5.98 20.60 1.58
C ASP A 378 -6.76 21.38 2.63
N LYS A 379 -6.15 21.69 3.77
CA LYS A 379 -6.75 22.51 4.82
C LYS A 379 -6.52 24.01 4.62
N ILE A 380 -5.49 24.38 3.85
CA ILE A 380 -5.03 25.76 3.69
C ILE A 380 -5.62 26.38 2.42
N PHE A 381 -5.64 25.62 1.33
CA PHE A 381 -6.06 26.09 0.01
C PHE A 381 -7.40 25.50 -0.39
N ASP A 382 -8.26 26.35 -0.96
CA ASP A 382 -9.46 25.93 -1.65
C ASP A 382 -9.12 25.21 -2.96
N ARG A 383 -10.10 24.45 -3.47
CA ARG A 383 -9.95 23.67 -4.70
C ARG A 383 -9.54 24.57 -5.86
N GLY A 384 -8.41 24.26 -6.50
CA GLY A 384 -7.99 24.98 -7.70
C GLY A 384 -6.53 24.75 -8.08
N HIS A 385 -6.10 25.47 -9.11
CA HIS A 385 -4.74 25.38 -9.65
C HIS A 385 -3.67 25.75 -8.63
N LEU A 386 -3.96 26.65 -7.68
CA LEU A 386 -3.01 27.05 -6.65
C LEU A 386 -2.68 25.91 -5.68
N GLN A 387 -3.68 25.13 -5.26
CA GLN A 387 -3.46 23.93 -4.43
C GLN A 387 -2.59 22.91 -5.17
N THR A 388 -2.81 22.72 -6.47
CA THR A 388 -2.00 21.80 -7.29
C THR A 388 -0.58 22.28 -7.48
N ALA A 389 -0.37 23.56 -7.76
CA ALA A 389 0.96 24.14 -7.86
C ALA A 389 1.72 24.03 -6.54
N ALA A 390 1.08 24.36 -5.41
CA ALA A 390 1.67 24.22 -4.08
C ALA A 390 2.00 22.75 -3.76
N ALA A 391 1.11 21.81 -4.08
CA ALA A 391 1.34 20.38 -3.87
C ALA A 391 2.50 19.85 -4.72
N PHE A 392 2.64 20.33 -5.96
CA PHE A 392 3.75 20.01 -6.83
C PHE A 392 5.07 20.56 -6.31
N ILE A 393 5.11 21.82 -5.85
CA ILE A 393 6.30 22.42 -5.22
C ILE A 393 6.68 21.63 -3.96
N CYS A 394 5.72 21.26 -3.12
CA CYS A 394 5.99 20.40 -1.97
C CYS A 394 6.51 19.02 -2.38
N GLY A 395 5.98 18.41 -3.45
CA GLY A 395 6.49 17.15 -3.98
C GLY A 395 7.92 17.27 -4.48
N TRP A 396 8.22 18.32 -5.24
CA TRP A 396 9.58 18.63 -5.68
C TRP A 396 10.54 18.79 -4.49
N LEU A 397 10.17 19.57 -3.48
CA LEU A 397 10.97 19.77 -2.27
C LEU A 397 11.19 18.46 -1.50
N MET A 398 10.16 17.62 -1.36
CA MET A 398 10.28 16.34 -0.65
C MET A 398 11.23 15.37 -1.38
N PHE A 399 11.12 15.27 -2.70
CA PHE A 399 12.07 14.47 -3.48
C PHE A 399 13.47 15.09 -3.44
N SER A 400 13.61 16.41 -3.49
CA SER A 400 14.91 17.09 -3.37
C SER A 400 15.58 16.79 -2.03
N ILE A 401 14.84 16.85 -0.92
CA ILE A 401 15.34 16.49 0.42
C ILE A 401 15.79 15.03 0.44
N VAL A 402 14.99 14.11 -0.09
CA VAL A 402 15.36 12.69 -0.11
C VAL A 402 16.57 12.42 -1.00
N GLN A 403 16.70 13.08 -2.14
CA GLN A 403 17.90 12.96 -2.98
C GLN A 403 19.12 13.57 -2.30
N PHE A 404 18.95 14.67 -1.56
CA PHE A 404 20.02 15.25 -0.77
C PHE A 404 20.45 14.32 0.38
N GLU A 405 19.50 13.71 1.10
CA GLU A 405 19.80 12.71 2.14
C GLU A 405 20.56 11.51 1.54
N ASN A 406 20.10 10.99 0.40
CA ASN A 406 20.76 9.88 -0.27
C ASN A 406 22.18 10.25 -0.74
N GLY A 407 22.34 11.39 -1.39
CA GLY A 407 23.65 11.90 -1.83
C GLY A 407 24.59 12.21 -0.66
N PHE A 408 24.06 12.74 0.45
CA PHE A 408 24.84 12.99 1.66
C PHE A 408 25.39 11.70 2.26
N VAL A 409 24.58 10.63 2.30
CA VAL A 409 25.02 9.33 2.80
C VAL A 409 26.04 8.67 1.89
N ALA A 410 25.77 8.66 0.58
CA ALA A 410 26.70 8.14 -0.42
C ALA A 410 28.06 8.85 -0.33
N ALA A 411 28.05 10.18 -0.40
CA ALA A 411 29.26 10.97 -0.29
C ALA A 411 29.99 10.81 1.05
N SER A 412 29.27 10.67 2.17
CA SER A 412 29.90 10.45 3.48
C SER A 412 30.58 9.09 3.54
N LEU A 413 29.93 8.04 3.03
CA LEU A 413 30.50 6.69 3.00
C LEU A 413 31.72 6.62 2.08
N GLU A 414 31.57 7.08 0.84
CA GLU A 414 32.66 7.14 -0.13
C GLU A 414 33.84 7.98 0.39
N SER A 415 33.57 9.17 0.94
CA SER A 415 34.63 10.02 1.50
C SER A 415 35.35 9.34 2.66
N PHE A 416 34.65 8.58 3.51
CA PHE A 416 35.28 7.80 4.57
C PHE A 416 36.19 6.71 3.99
N VAL A 417 35.71 5.96 3.00
CA VAL A 417 36.48 4.88 2.38
C VAL A 417 37.74 5.40 1.70
N LEU A 418 37.62 6.50 0.95
CA LEU A 418 38.74 7.08 0.22
C LEU A 418 39.75 7.81 1.12
N SER A 419 39.27 8.58 2.11
CA SER A 419 40.11 9.45 2.93
C SER A 419 40.52 8.87 4.29
N GLN A 420 39.81 7.83 4.75
CA GLN A 420 39.92 7.23 6.10
C GLN A 420 39.70 8.24 7.25
N HIS A 421 39.09 9.39 6.96
CA HIS A 421 38.87 10.44 7.96
C HIS A 421 37.61 10.15 8.80
N PRO A 422 37.71 10.04 10.14
CA PRO A 422 36.64 9.52 11.00
C PRO A 422 35.37 10.38 11.05
N ALA A 423 35.47 11.69 10.74
CA ALA A 423 34.31 12.57 10.70
C ALA A 423 33.24 12.11 9.70
N PHE A 424 33.65 11.57 8.53
CA PHE A 424 32.72 11.12 7.51
C PHE A 424 31.98 9.83 7.92
N LEU A 425 32.64 8.94 8.68
CA LEU A 425 31.96 7.81 9.32
C LEU A 425 30.91 8.29 10.33
N GLY A 426 31.24 9.33 11.12
CA GLY A 426 30.29 9.96 12.03
C GLY A 426 29.06 10.53 11.32
N PHE A 427 29.25 11.22 10.20
CA PHE A 427 28.15 11.75 9.38
C PHE A 427 27.28 10.64 8.79
N PHE A 428 27.91 9.58 8.26
CA PHE A 428 27.22 8.41 7.73
C PHE A 428 26.34 7.73 8.80
N LEU A 429 26.90 7.45 9.98
CA LEU A 429 26.17 6.81 11.08
C LEU A 429 25.00 7.69 11.57
N LEU A 430 25.22 9.00 11.69
CA LEU A 430 24.15 9.93 12.08
C LEU A 430 23.00 9.92 11.07
N ALA A 431 23.32 9.91 9.78
CA ALA A 431 22.30 9.88 8.73
C ALA A 431 21.51 8.57 8.71
N ILE A 432 22.16 7.41 8.96
CA ILE A 432 21.45 6.14 9.13
C ILE A 432 20.49 6.19 10.31
N VAL A 433 20.93 6.69 11.47
CA VAL A 433 20.06 6.81 12.67
C VAL A 433 18.87 7.71 12.37
N ALA A 434 19.09 8.84 11.70
CA ALA A 434 18.02 9.75 11.29
C ALA A 434 17.04 9.08 10.32
N ALA A 435 17.53 8.35 9.33
CA ALA A 435 16.70 7.62 8.37
C ALA A 435 15.89 6.50 9.03
N MET A 436 16.49 5.73 9.94
CA MET A 436 15.79 4.70 10.72
C MET A 436 14.69 5.32 11.60
N PHE A 437 14.99 6.45 12.25
CA PHE A 437 13.99 7.18 13.03
C PHE A 437 12.85 7.70 12.16
N GLN A 438 13.15 8.31 11.02
CA GLN A 438 12.15 8.73 10.03
C GLN A 438 11.29 7.54 9.60
N HIS A 439 11.91 6.42 9.24
CA HIS A 439 11.22 5.21 8.83
C HIS A 439 10.27 4.68 9.92
N TYR A 440 10.74 4.62 11.16
CA TYR A 440 9.94 4.24 12.31
C TYR A 440 8.74 5.18 12.54
N MET A 441 8.94 6.50 12.38
CA MET A 441 7.87 7.49 12.52
C MET A 441 6.83 7.43 11.38
N LEU A 442 7.24 6.99 10.20
CA LEU A 442 6.33 6.87 9.04
C LEU A 442 5.57 5.54 9.03
N PHE A 443 6.24 4.43 9.33
CA PHE A 443 5.71 3.09 9.13
C PHE A 443 5.48 2.30 10.42
N GLY A 444 6.10 2.70 11.55
CA GLY A 444 6.10 1.92 12.80
C GLY A 444 4.74 1.77 13.48
N SER A 445 3.78 2.69 13.26
CA SER A 445 2.41 2.56 13.77
C SER A 445 1.71 1.31 13.25
N ARG A 446 1.92 0.99 11.97
CA ARG A 446 1.29 -0.15 11.31
C ARG A 446 1.91 -1.47 11.72
N TRP A 447 3.23 -1.51 11.92
CA TRP A 447 3.94 -2.69 12.43
C TRP A 447 3.38 -3.15 13.78
N ARG A 448 3.04 -2.18 14.67
CA ARG A 448 2.36 -2.49 15.94
C ARG A 448 1.00 -3.15 15.71
N GLN A 449 0.19 -2.62 14.79
CA GLN A 449 -1.14 -3.17 14.50
C GLN A 449 -1.11 -4.57 13.89
N THR A 450 -0.18 -4.84 12.95
CA THR A 450 0.00 -6.18 12.39
C THR A 450 0.53 -7.17 13.42
N SER A 451 1.50 -6.78 14.24
CA SER A 451 2.05 -7.63 15.30
C SER A 451 1.01 -7.97 16.37
N SER A 452 0.15 -7.02 16.75
CA SER A 452 -0.98 -7.31 17.66
C SER A 452 -2.03 -8.25 17.06
N ARG A 453 -2.20 -8.28 15.73
CA ARG A 453 -3.09 -9.25 15.06
C ARG A 453 -2.50 -10.66 15.04
N GLU A 454 -1.18 -10.80 14.97
CA GLU A 454 -0.50 -12.10 14.94
C GLU A 454 -0.32 -12.71 16.33
N ILE A 455 -0.18 -11.88 17.38
CA ILE A 455 0.01 -12.35 18.78
C ILE A 455 -1.33 -12.72 19.45
N GLY A 456 -2.46 -12.30 18.88
CA GLY A 456 -3.80 -12.74 19.32
C GLY A 456 -4.23 -14.13 18.83
N MET A 457 -3.30 -14.92 18.25
CA MET A 457 -3.49 -16.33 17.88
C MET A 457 -3.19 -17.27 19.04
#